data_AF-A0A7J0HCE2-F1
#
_entry.id   AF-A0A7J0HCE2-F1
#
_cell.length_a   1.000
_cell.length_b   1.000
_cell.length_c   1.000
_cell.angle_alpha   90.00
_cell.angle_beta   90.00
_cell.angle_gamma   90.00
#
_symmetry.space_group_name_H-M   'P 1'
#
loop_
_entity.id
_entity.type
_entity.pdbx_description
1 polymer ?
#
loop_
_entity_poly.entity_id
_entity_poly.type
_entity_poly.pdbx_seq_one_letter_code
_entity_poly.pdbx_strand_id
1 'polypeptide(L)'
;MKEELDNWYPLDLWVSGKDLIQNHLTFCIYNDTALMPKHHWPRGFRCNGHSTLNSEKMSKSTGNFRTIRQVIKDLSADATRFALADAGDGTDDANFIVETANSAILKLTKELSWMQEIIESSLRNGPPSTYADHVFSNDMNIAVKMTEKNYGD
;
A
#
# COMPACT_ATOMS: atom_id res chain seq x y z
N MET A 1 11.24 26.47 -14.98
CA MET A 1 12.20 25.33 -14.98
C MET A 1 13.07 25.31 -13.74
N LYS A 2 13.80 26.39 -13.39
CA LYS A 2 14.57 26.43 -12.14
C LYS A 2 13.68 26.36 -10.88
N GLU A 3 12.60 27.15 -10.84
CA GLU A 3 11.67 27.16 -9.70
C GLU A 3 11.04 25.79 -9.43
N GLU A 4 10.66 25.05 -10.48
CA GLU A 4 10.18 23.67 -10.34
C GLU A 4 11.24 22.75 -9.73
N LEU A 5 12.50 22.87 -10.16
CA LEU A 5 13.58 22.06 -9.57
C LEU A 5 13.73 22.37 -8.08
N ASP A 6 13.82 23.65 -7.72
CA ASP A 6 14.01 24.09 -6.34
C ASP A 6 12.78 23.76 -5.46
N ASN A 7 11.58 23.64 -6.04
CA ASN A 7 10.36 23.25 -5.33
C ASN A 7 10.25 21.73 -5.09
N TRP A 8 10.62 20.91 -6.07
CA TRP A 8 10.41 19.45 -6.02
C TRP A 8 11.63 18.65 -5.55
N TYR A 9 12.83 19.24 -5.54
CA TYR A 9 14.02 18.63 -4.95
C TYR A 9 14.22 19.07 -3.49
N PRO A 10 14.87 18.23 -2.66
CA PRO A 10 15.38 16.89 -2.97
C PRO A 10 14.27 15.85 -3.13
N LEU A 11 14.59 14.72 -3.76
CA LEU A 11 13.71 13.56 -3.79
C LEU A 11 13.47 13.04 -2.36
N ASP A 12 12.24 13.13 -1.86
CA ASP A 12 11.88 12.69 -0.51
C ASP A 12 11.98 11.16 -0.35
N LEU A 13 11.48 10.40 -1.32
CA LEU A 13 11.45 8.94 -1.25
C LEU A 13 11.63 8.30 -2.64
N TRP A 14 12.55 7.35 -2.73
CA TRP A 14 12.68 6.42 -3.86
C TRP A 14 12.28 5.01 -3.44
N VAL A 15 11.26 4.42 -4.08
CA VAL A 15 10.84 3.03 -3.83
C VAL A 15 11.31 2.11 -4.95
N SER A 16 11.90 0.95 -4.62
CA SER A 16 12.39 0.00 -5.62
C SER A 16 12.51 -1.44 -5.13
N GLY A 17 12.78 -2.38 -6.04
CA GLY A 17 13.15 -3.75 -5.69
C GLY A 17 14.56 -3.83 -5.11
N LYS A 18 14.78 -4.76 -4.17
CA LYS A 18 16.10 -5.00 -3.54
C LYS A 18 17.21 -5.35 -4.53
N ASP A 19 16.86 -5.86 -5.71
CA ASP A 19 17.79 -6.19 -6.78
C ASP A 19 18.51 -4.96 -7.36
N LEU A 20 17.95 -3.76 -7.20
CA LEU A 20 18.56 -2.52 -7.71
C LEU A 20 19.53 -1.86 -6.73
N ILE A 21 19.63 -2.35 -5.48
CA ILE A 21 20.51 -1.79 -4.45
C ILE A 21 21.96 -1.76 -4.94
N GLN A 22 22.46 -2.89 -5.44
CA GLN A 22 23.86 -3.07 -5.84
C GLN A 22 24.23 -2.38 -7.18
N ASN A 23 23.27 -1.71 -7.83
CA ASN A 23 23.48 -1.04 -9.10
C ASN A 23 22.81 0.35 -9.12
N HIS A 24 21.62 0.48 -9.70
CA HIS A 24 20.91 1.73 -9.96
C HIS A 24 20.81 2.61 -8.71
N LEU A 25 20.42 2.07 -7.55
CA LEU A 25 20.25 2.92 -6.36
C LEU A 25 21.61 3.43 -5.86
N THR A 26 22.64 2.60 -5.92
CA THR A 26 24.01 3.03 -5.63
C THR A 26 24.50 4.09 -6.63
N PHE A 27 24.24 3.89 -7.93
CA PHE A 27 24.61 4.85 -8.98
C PHE A 27 23.84 6.17 -8.85
N CYS A 28 22.59 6.16 -8.39
CA CYS A 28 21.81 7.35 -8.09
C CYS A 28 22.58 8.23 -7.09
N ILE A 29 22.97 7.65 -5.95
CA ILE A 29 23.74 8.36 -4.91
C ILE A 29 25.05 8.93 -5.46
N TYR A 30 25.80 8.16 -6.25
CA TYR A 30 27.04 8.65 -6.86
C TYR A 30 26.80 9.85 -7.81
N ASN A 31 25.77 9.78 -8.66
CA ASN A 31 25.48 10.87 -9.60
C ASN A 31 24.94 12.11 -8.87
N ASP A 32 24.02 11.94 -7.91
CA ASP A 32 23.46 13.05 -7.14
C ASP A 32 24.54 13.77 -6.33
N THR A 33 25.45 13.02 -5.69
CA THR A 33 26.54 13.62 -4.90
C THR A 33 27.59 14.31 -5.78
N ALA A 34 27.75 13.89 -7.04
CA ALA A 34 28.67 14.50 -7.99
C ALA A 34 28.10 15.75 -8.67
N LEU A 35 26.79 15.81 -8.93
CA LEU A 35 26.14 16.86 -9.73
C LEU A 35 25.38 17.88 -8.90
N MET A 36 24.73 17.44 -7.82
CA MET A 36 23.79 18.26 -7.06
C MET A 36 24.42 18.82 -5.77
N PRO A 37 24.01 20.03 -5.35
CA PRO A 37 24.39 20.53 -4.03
C PRO A 37 23.77 19.65 -2.94
N LYS A 38 24.40 19.60 -1.77
CA LYS A 38 24.01 18.69 -0.68
C LYS A 38 22.54 18.79 -0.25
N HIS A 39 21.92 19.96 -0.33
CA HIS A 39 20.51 20.15 0.01
C HIS A 39 19.54 19.53 -1.01
N HIS A 40 20.02 19.12 -2.18
CA HIS A 40 19.26 18.42 -3.22
C HIS A 40 19.55 16.91 -3.27
N TRP A 41 20.36 16.36 -2.35
CA TRP A 41 20.60 14.92 -2.32
C TRP A 41 19.34 14.15 -1.88
N PRO A 42 19.10 12.93 -2.40
CA PRO A 42 17.94 12.11 -2.02
C PRO A 42 17.83 11.89 -0.51
N ARG A 43 16.61 11.98 0.03
CA ARG A 43 16.36 11.88 1.48
C ARG A 43 16.11 10.46 1.98
N GLY A 44 15.55 9.58 1.14
CA GLY A 44 15.18 8.23 1.56
C GLY A 44 15.05 7.24 0.41
N PHE A 45 15.37 5.98 0.70
CA PHE A 45 15.17 4.85 -0.20
C PHE A 45 14.40 3.76 0.55
N ARG A 46 13.33 3.22 -0.04
CA ARG A 46 12.61 2.03 0.46
C ARG A 46 12.76 0.91 -0.55
N CYS A 47 13.29 -0.23 -0.09
CA CYS A 47 13.43 -1.40 -0.93
C CYS A 47 12.46 -2.50 -0.50
N ASN A 48 11.77 -3.10 -1.45
CA ASN A 48 10.90 -4.28 -1.25
C ASN A 48 11.53 -5.54 -1.85
N GLY A 49 11.11 -6.72 -1.38
CA GLY A 49 11.48 -8.00 -1.99
C GLY A 49 10.83 -8.23 -3.36
N HIS A 50 11.16 -9.35 -3.98
CA HIS A 50 10.48 -9.74 -5.22
C HIS A 50 9.04 -10.19 -4.92
N SER A 51 8.16 -10.02 -5.90
CA SER A 51 6.79 -10.50 -5.76
C SER A 51 6.69 -11.96 -6.23
N THR A 52 6.07 -12.78 -5.40
CA THR A 52 5.60 -14.13 -5.71
C THR A 52 4.09 -14.12 -5.95
N LEU A 53 3.57 -15.14 -6.62
CA LEU A 53 2.15 -15.30 -6.92
C LEU A 53 1.69 -16.63 -6.33
N ASN A 54 0.75 -16.59 -5.38
CA ASN A 54 0.25 -17.75 -4.64
C ASN A 54 1.40 -18.61 -4.05
N SER A 55 2.36 -17.93 -3.40
CA SER A 55 3.54 -18.53 -2.75
C SER A 55 4.55 -19.17 -3.71
N GLU A 56 4.38 -19.01 -5.02
CA GLU A 56 5.29 -19.53 -6.03
C GLU A 56 5.96 -18.40 -6.81
N LYS A 57 7.19 -18.65 -7.28
CA LYS A 57 7.90 -17.70 -8.15
C LYS A 57 7.11 -17.46 -9.42
N MET A 58 6.89 -16.19 -9.75
CA MET A 58 6.24 -15.83 -11.01
C MET A 58 7.11 -16.24 -12.21
N SER A 59 6.55 -17.03 -13.12
CA SER A 59 7.20 -17.43 -14.37
C SER A 59 6.19 -17.65 -15.48
N LYS A 60 6.49 -17.10 -16.66
CA LYS A 60 5.69 -17.33 -17.88
C LYS A 60 5.73 -18.80 -18.31
N SER A 61 6.85 -19.49 -18.11
CA SER A 61 7.03 -20.88 -18.56
C SER A 61 6.25 -21.89 -17.73
N THR A 62 6.00 -21.62 -16.44
CA THR A 62 5.19 -22.48 -15.57
C THR A 62 3.70 -22.14 -15.64
N GLY A 63 3.32 -21.09 -16.36
CA GLY A 63 1.95 -20.56 -16.39
C GLY A 63 1.58 -19.74 -15.14
N ASN A 64 2.41 -19.72 -14.09
CA ASN A 64 2.20 -18.92 -12.89
C ASN A 64 2.65 -17.47 -13.13
N PHE A 65 1.89 -16.74 -13.94
CA PHE A 65 2.18 -15.36 -14.28
C PHE A 65 0.89 -14.57 -14.52
N ARG A 66 0.87 -13.34 -14.00
CA ARG A 66 -0.22 -12.39 -14.24
C ARG A 66 0.36 -11.03 -14.55
N THR A 67 -0.19 -10.38 -15.56
CA THR A 67 0.06 -8.95 -15.82
C THR A 67 -0.87 -8.09 -14.95
N ILE A 68 -0.46 -6.85 -14.68
CA ILE A 68 -1.30 -5.86 -13.98
C ILE A 68 -2.67 -5.70 -14.67
N ARG A 69 -2.69 -5.67 -16.01
CA ARG A 69 -3.94 -5.56 -16.78
C ARG A 69 -4.87 -6.75 -16.56
N GLN A 70 -4.33 -7.97 -16.47
CA GLN A 70 -5.13 -9.16 -16.20
C GLN A 70 -5.70 -9.14 -14.79
N VAL A 71 -4.88 -8.90 -13.76
CA VAL A 71 -5.39 -8.88 -12.37
C VAL A 71 -6.42 -7.79 -12.16
N ILE A 72 -6.27 -6.60 -12.74
CA ILE A 72 -7.27 -5.53 -12.64
C ILE A 72 -8.58 -5.94 -13.34
N LYS A 73 -8.49 -6.59 -14.51
CA LYS A 73 -9.67 -7.06 -15.23
C LYS A 73 -10.41 -8.16 -14.46
N ASP A 74 -9.68 -9.08 -13.86
CA ASP A 74 -10.23 -10.26 -13.21
C ASP A 74 -10.68 -9.98 -11.77
N LEU A 75 -10.00 -9.05 -11.06
CA LEU A 75 -10.16 -8.83 -9.62
C LEU A 75 -10.54 -7.39 -9.25
N SER A 76 -10.70 -6.47 -10.21
CA SER A 76 -10.80 -5.01 -10.00
C SER A 76 -9.50 -4.35 -9.50
N ALA A 77 -9.42 -3.03 -9.68
CA ALA A 77 -8.28 -2.25 -9.19
C ALA A 77 -8.22 -2.24 -7.65
N ASP A 78 -9.35 -2.12 -6.96
CA ASP A 78 -9.40 -1.95 -5.51
C ASP A 78 -9.00 -3.22 -4.77
N ALA A 79 -9.57 -4.37 -5.14
CA ALA A 79 -9.17 -5.62 -4.52
C ALA A 79 -7.75 -6.07 -4.91
N THR A 80 -7.27 -5.71 -6.12
CA THR A 80 -5.84 -5.88 -6.45
C THR A 80 -4.95 -5.06 -5.52
N ARG A 81 -5.28 -3.78 -5.28
CA ARG A 81 -4.53 -2.92 -4.35
C ARG A 81 -4.60 -3.41 -2.92
N PHE A 82 -5.76 -3.93 -2.49
CA PHE A 82 -5.93 -4.52 -1.17
C PHE A 82 -4.98 -5.71 -0.97
N ALA A 83 -4.95 -6.65 -1.93
CA ALA A 83 -4.05 -7.80 -1.86
C ALA A 83 -2.56 -7.41 -1.98
N LEU A 84 -2.23 -6.35 -2.72
CA LEU A 84 -0.87 -5.82 -2.79
C LEU A 84 -0.42 -5.16 -1.48
N ALA A 85 -1.33 -4.48 -0.77
CA ALA A 85 -1.03 -3.91 0.55
C ALA A 85 -0.78 -5.01 1.61
N ASP A 86 -1.47 -6.14 1.48
CA ASP A 86 -1.31 -7.33 2.35
C ASP A 86 -0.08 -8.19 1.98
N ALA A 87 0.50 -8.00 0.78
CA ALA A 87 1.49 -8.92 0.23
C ALA A 87 2.83 -8.94 0.98
N GLY A 88 3.18 -7.85 1.66
CA GLY A 88 4.43 -7.70 2.41
C GLY A 88 5.02 -6.31 2.30
N ASP A 89 5.52 -5.79 3.43
CA ASP A 89 6.03 -4.43 3.58
C ASP A 89 7.56 -4.36 3.74
N GLY A 90 8.24 -5.51 3.93
CA GLY A 90 9.68 -5.63 4.17
C GLY A 90 10.55 -5.88 2.94
N THR A 91 11.82 -6.25 3.19
CA THR A 91 12.78 -6.64 2.15
C THR A 91 12.70 -8.12 1.75
N ASP A 92 11.98 -8.90 2.54
CA ASP A 92 11.64 -10.28 2.16
C ASP A 92 10.67 -10.29 0.98
N ASP A 93 10.62 -11.40 0.26
CA ASP A 93 9.79 -11.51 -0.93
C ASP A 93 8.31 -11.39 -0.55
N ALA A 94 7.62 -10.46 -1.20
CA ALA A 94 6.19 -10.24 -1.00
C ALA A 94 5.39 -11.32 -1.74
N ASN A 95 4.19 -11.65 -1.25
CA ASN A 95 3.35 -12.67 -1.84
C ASN A 95 1.98 -12.13 -2.22
N PHE A 96 1.71 -12.05 -3.52
CA PHE A 96 0.37 -11.74 -4.01
C PHE A 96 -0.49 -13.01 -3.99
N ILE A 97 -1.47 -13.06 -3.10
CA ILE A 97 -2.40 -14.18 -2.98
C ILE A 97 -3.72 -13.78 -3.64
N VAL A 98 -4.11 -14.48 -4.71
CA VAL A 98 -5.35 -14.19 -5.46
C VAL A 98 -6.57 -14.34 -4.56
N GLU A 99 -6.53 -15.28 -3.62
CA GLU A 99 -7.63 -15.50 -2.67
C GLU A 99 -7.85 -14.32 -1.71
N THR A 100 -6.77 -13.61 -1.32
CA THR A 100 -6.89 -12.37 -0.54
C THR A 100 -7.66 -11.32 -1.34
N ALA A 101 -7.39 -11.19 -2.64
CA ALA A 101 -8.11 -10.26 -3.51
C ALA A 101 -9.59 -10.67 -3.68
N ASN A 102 -9.88 -11.96 -3.88
CA ASN A 102 -11.26 -12.46 -3.93
C ASN A 102 -12.03 -12.15 -2.63
N SER A 103 -11.39 -12.39 -1.48
CA SER A 103 -11.96 -12.06 -0.18
C SER A 103 -12.20 -10.55 -0.04
N ALA A 104 -11.28 -9.72 -0.54
CA ALA A 104 -11.43 -8.27 -0.55
C ALA A 104 -12.63 -7.81 -1.39
N ILE A 105 -12.88 -8.41 -2.57
CA ILE A 105 -14.08 -8.10 -3.37
C ILE A 105 -15.34 -8.30 -2.54
N LEU A 106 -15.47 -9.45 -1.88
CA LEU A 106 -16.65 -9.78 -1.08
C LEU A 106 -16.80 -8.83 0.11
N LYS A 107 -15.72 -8.53 0.83
CA LYS A 107 -15.72 -7.62 1.98
C LYS A 107 -16.09 -6.20 1.58
N LEU A 108 -15.45 -5.66 0.54
CA LEU A 108 -15.70 -4.29 0.05
C LEU A 108 -17.12 -4.14 -0.50
N THR A 109 -17.63 -5.15 -1.22
CA THR A 109 -19.01 -5.12 -1.74
C THR A 109 -20.01 -5.16 -0.59
N LYS A 110 -19.79 -6.04 0.41
CA LYS A 110 -20.64 -6.13 1.60
C LYS A 110 -20.63 -4.83 2.40
N GLU A 111 -19.45 -4.23 2.58
CA GLU A 111 -19.29 -2.97 3.28
C GLU A 111 -20.05 -1.83 2.56
N LEU A 112 -19.94 -1.76 1.23
CA LEU A 112 -20.68 -0.79 0.44
C LEU A 112 -22.20 -0.96 0.57
N SER A 113 -22.70 -2.19 0.47
CA SER A 113 -24.13 -2.46 0.67
C SER A 113 -24.59 -2.11 2.08
N TRP A 114 -23.78 -2.41 3.10
CA TRP A 114 -24.08 -2.03 4.48
C TRP A 114 -24.11 -0.51 4.66
N MET A 115 -23.15 0.24 4.11
CA MET A 115 -23.16 1.70 4.17
C MET A 115 -24.44 2.29 3.52
N GLN A 116 -24.85 1.75 2.38
CA GLN A 116 -26.09 2.18 1.70
C GLN A 116 -27.33 1.93 2.57
N GLU A 117 -27.43 0.75 3.16
CA GLU A 117 -28.54 0.40 4.08
C GLU A 117 -28.56 1.33 5.30
N ILE A 118 -27.40 1.59 5.91
CA ILE A 118 -27.32 2.41 7.11
C ILE A 118 -27.70 3.87 6.85
N ILE A 119 -27.31 4.44 5.70
CA ILE A 119 -27.67 5.82 5.32
C ILE A 119 -29.19 5.99 5.22
N GLU A 120 -29.91 4.96 4.78
CA GLU A 120 -31.38 4.98 4.64
C GLU A 120 -32.11 4.55 5.93
N SER A 121 -31.38 4.02 6.91
CA SER A 121 -31.95 3.47 8.14
C SER A 121 -32.26 4.54 9.19
N SER A 122 -33.20 4.23 10.09
CA SER A 122 -33.44 5.02 11.31
C SER A 122 -32.54 4.52 12.43
N LEU A 123 -31.56 5.33 12.82
CA LEU A 123 -30.59 5.01 13.87
C LEU A 123 -31.07 5.46 15.25
N ARG A 124 -30.54 4.84 16.30
CA ARG A 124 -30.82 5.24 17.70
C ARG A 124 -30.35 6.68 17.91
N ASN A 125 -31.25 7.52 18.42
CA ASN A 125 -30.98 8.93 18.72
C ASN A 125 -30.53 9.13 20.19
N GLY A 126 -29.89 10.27 20.46
CA GLY A 126 -29.37 10.63 21.78
C GLY A 126 -27.88 10.29 21.95
N PRO A 127 -27.27 10.68 23.09
CA PRO A 127 -25.85 10.44 23.32
C PRO A 127 -25.52 8.93 23.45
N PRO A 128 -24.28 8.52 23.16
CA PRO A 128 -23.75 7.22 23.55
C PRO A 128 -24.00 7.00 25.05
N SER A 129 -24.69 5.91 25.39
CA SER A 129 -25.18 5.69 26.75
C SER A 129 -25.01 4.24 27.22
N THR A 130 -24.69 3.33 26.30
CA THR A 130 -24.50 1.92 26.62
C THR A 130 -23.01 1.61 26.78
N TYR A 131 -22.71 0.56 27.55
CA TYR A 131 -21.35 0.02 27.64
C TYR A 131 -20.78 -0.31 26.25
N ALA A 132 -21.59 -0.87 25.36
CA ALA A 132 -21.18 -1.23 24.01
C ALA A 132 -20.78 0.01 23.17
N ASP A 133 -21.48 1.14 23.33
CA ASP A 133 -21.13 2.37 22.61
C ASP A 133 -19.73 2.86 22.99
N HIS A 134 -19.41 2.82 24.29
CA HIS A 134 -18.12 3.25 24.80
C HIS A 134 -16.98 2.32 24.37
N VAL A 135 -17.19 1.01 24.42
CA VAL A 135 -16.21 0.02 23.94
C VAL A 135 -15.92 0.23 22.45
N PHE A 136 -16.98 0.29 21.62
CA PHE A 136 -16.80 0.46 20.18
C PHE A 136 -16.10 1.77 19.83
N SER A 137 -16.47 2.88 20.49
CA SER A 137 -15.80 4.17 20.28
C SER A 137 -14.30 4.11 20.64
N ASN A 138 -13.95 3.41 21.73
CA ASN A 138 -12.56 3.23 22.11
C ASN A 138 -11.79 2.38 21.10
N ASP A 139 -12.39 1.29 20.62
CA ASP A 139 -11.77 0.42 19.61
C ASP A 139 -11.53 1.16 18.29
N MET A 140 -12.48 2.02 17.87
CA MET A 140 -12.30 2.89 16.72
C MET A 140 -11.14 3.88 16.91
N ASN A 141 -11.02 4.48 18.09
CA ASN A 141 -9.90 5.39 18.39
C ASN A 141 -8.55 4.67 18.38
N ILE A 142 -8.50 3.43 18.87
CA ILE A 142 -7.29 2.59 18.81
C ILE A 142 -6.94 2.30 17.36
N ALA A 143 -7.91 1.86 16.55
CA ALA A 143 -7.70 1.55 15.14
C ALA A 143 -7.16 2.77 14.38
N VAL A 144 -7.76 3.95 14.55
CA VAL A 144 -7.30 5.20 13.92
C VAL A 144 -5.83 5.50 14.26
N LYS A 145 -5.47 5.44 15.55
CA LYS A 145 -4.09 5.73 15.99
C LYS A 145 -3.10 4.70 15.49
N MET A 146 -3.47 3.42 15.46
CA MET A 146 -2.62 2.35 14.94
C MET A 146 -2.41 2.51 13.42
N THR A 147 -3.47 2.85 12.68
CA THR A 147 -3.38 3.10 11.24
C THR A 147 -2.50 4.32 10.95
N GLU A 148 -2.68 5.43 11.66
CA GLU A 148 -1.83 6.62 11.51
C GLU A 148 -0.36 6.28 11.78
N LYS A 149 -0.08 5.54 12.85
CA LYS A 149 1.28 5.09 13.17
C LYS A 149 1.88 4.25 12.04
N ASN A 150 1.13 3.29 11.48
CA ASN A 150 1.63 2.40 10.43
C ASN A 150 1.82 3.12 9.07
N TYR A 151 1.18 4.27 8.85
CA TYR A 151 1.40 5.12 7.67
C TYR A 151 2.42 6.24 7.89
N GLY A 152 2.75 6.57 9.15
CA GLY A 152 3.60 7.69 9.53
C GLY A 152 5.09 7.39 9.63
N ASP A 153 5.52 6.18 9.24
CA ASP A 153 6.93 5.83 8.95
C ASP A 153 7.29 6.22 7.50
#